data_AF-A0A094HAK6-F1
#
_entry.id   AF-A0A094HAK6-F1
#
_cell.length_a   1.000
_cell.length_b   1.000
_cell.length_c   1.000
_cell.angle_alpha   90.00
_cell.angle_beta   90.00
_cell.angle_gamma   90.00
#
_symmetry.space_group_name_H-M   'P 1'
#
loop_
_entity.id
_entity.type
_entity.pdbx_description
1 polymer ?
#
loop_
_entity_poly.entity_id
_entity_poly.type
_entity_poly.pdbx_seq_one_letter_code
_entity_poly.pdbx_strand_id
1 'polypeptide(L)'
;MQGSSLYVSKVILGTALYGSSKFQAFLLADEEALPLLEYAWHKGIRTWDTADVDSHDCTKEIIGIAIKKFSLPRDSVVLMTKIFYAIDPATQPPISQSLPNRVELSRKHIMSAVSECCARFGAFIDVLQIYRYDENTPMEETMEALHDVVMSGQVRYISASSIPAWQFRKLQNVAERNGWTKFISIQGYYDLVYCEEEREMIPYCRSIGVWQCPWGSLARGLPSRPRVDQSAKRDQTDKLHETMGIWNKPLAIPLRRRISEMALQSAVVGGGNAHLAAAMPLPSDEQILTTSRGLIDQLQALFGKHPGFRPAHAKGHLLTGTFTPTENAARLSSAPHFTLPSTPLLARFSNSTGLPTIPDTAPPSLPHGFALRFQLPTRDGRRAHTDIITHSTPTFPTRTGAEFLELLTAIGASSSSTESPNPVEKFLASHPAAHYHVTNPPPVTGSYATDTFYGVNAFHLVAADGKRTAIRYRILPSSPPTTLSAEELEAQPDNFLRTELESRIGAGPLVFSLVAQLAASGDPTDDATVLWPEDRDIVELGRIELDTLLDEEEGEKEQKRVIFDPVPRLEGVEASDDPLLEMRAAIYLISGRERRKA
;
A
#
# COMPACT_ATOMS: atom_id res chain seq x y z
N MET A 1 -3.04 10.58 28.54
CA MET A 1 -2.03 11.33 27.76
C MET A 1 -0.73 11.29 28.57
N GLN A 2 0.48 11.47 28.00
CA GLN A 2 1.61 11.79 28.88
C GLN A 2 1.24 13.08 29.66
N GLY A 3 1.37 13.07 30.99
CA GLY A 3 0.99 14.19 31.85
C GLY A 3 -0.46 14.24 32.36
N SER A 4 -1.35 13.32 31.97
CA SER A 4 -2.71 13.22 32.55
C SER A 4 -3.30 11.80 32.51
N SER A 5 -4.22 11.49 33.42
CA SER A 5 -5.01 10.25 33.42
C SER A 5 -6.13 10.22 32.38
N LEU A 6 -6.30 11.28 31.58
CA LEU A 6 -7.30 11.33 30.51
C LEU A 6 -6.90 10.42 29.35
N TYR A 7 -7.80 9.50 28.99
CA TYR A 7 -7.68 8.67 27.80
C TYR A 7 -8.46 9.31 26.64
N VAL A 8 -7.82 9.40 25.48
CA VAL A 8 -8.44 9.88 24.24
C VAL A 8 -8.38 8.81 23.16
N SER A 9 -9.29 8.87 22.19
CA SER A 9 -9.25 7.97 21.05
C SER A 9 -8.02 8.23 20.17
N LYS A 10 -7.51 7.17 19.54
CA LYS A 10 -6.33 7.24 18.65
C LYS A 10 -6.53 8.21 17.47
N VAL A 11 -7.78 8.39 17.06
CA VAL A 11 -8.22 9.39 16.08
C VAL A 11 -9.14 10.37 16.82
N ILE A 12 -8.96 11.67 16.58
CA ILE A 12 -9.84 12.72 17.09
C ILE A 12 -10.71 13.20 15.94
N LEU A 13 -12.02 13.26 16.18
CA LEU A 13 -12.95 13.78 15.19
C LEU A 13 -13.00 15.31 15.29
N GLY A 14 -12.43 16.00 14.30
CA GLY A 14 -12.64 17.43 14.13
C GLY A 14 -14.05 17.69 13.59
N THR A 15 -14.79 18.59 14.23
CA THR A 15 -16.20 18.83 13.96
C THR A 15 -16.49 20.14 13.23
N ALA A 16 -15.44 20.83 12.76
CA ALA A 16 -15.52 22.07 11.98
C ALA A 16 -16.28 21.95 10.64
N LEU A 17 -16.69 20.73 10.24
CA LEU A 17 -17.54 20.47 9.07
C LEU A 17 -19.03 20.52 9.41
N TYR A 18 -19.41 20.57 10.68
CA TYR A 18 -20.82 20.55 11.09
C TYR A 18 -21.33 21.96 11.29
N GLY A 19 -22.58 22.20 10.93
CA GLY A 19 -23.24 23.48 11.07
C GLY A 19 -24.05 23.89 9.84
N SER A 20 -24.39 25.16 9.75
CA SER A 20 -25.32 25.64 8.72
C SER A 20 -24.64 25.88 7.38
N SER A 21 -25.17 25.28 6.32
CA SER A 21 -24.78 25.55 4.93
C SER A 21 -24.99 27.01 4.50
N LYS A 22 -25.80 27.78 5.25
CA LYS A 22 -25.96 29.24 5.07
C LYS A 22 -24.67 30.01 5.37
N PHE A 23 -23.81 29.49 6.25
CA PHE A 23 -22.56 30.13 6.62
C PHE A 23 -21.43 29.74 5.66
N GLN A 24 -21.28 28.45 5.41
CA GLN A 24 -20.38 27.91 4.38
C GLN A 24 -21.07 26.75 3.69
N ALA A 25 -21.13 26.79 2.36
CA ALA A 25 -21.93 25.87 1.56
C ALA A 25 -21.53 24.39 1.70
N PHE A 26 -20.33 24.11 2.22
CA PHE A 26 -19.83 22.75 2.45
C PHE A 26 -20.12 22.20 3.85
N LEU A 27 -20.73 22.99 4.75
CA LEU A 27 -21.08 22.53 6.09
C LEU A 27 -22.28 21.58 6.07
N LEU A 28 -22.22 20.60 6.96
CA LEU A 28 -23.20 19.54 7.12
C LEU A 28 -24.15 19.91 8.27
N ALA A 29 -25.43 20.05 7.96
CA ALA A 29 -26.46 20.33 8.96
C ALA A 29 -26.78 19.10 9.82
N ASP A 30 -27.64 19.24 10.83
CA ASP A 30 -27.99 18.20 11.80
C ASP A 30 -28.31 16.83 11.17
N GLU A 31 -29.11 16.79 10.10
CA GLU A 31 -29.52 15.55 9.43
C GLU A 31 -28.33 14.78 8.84
N GLU A 32 -27.27 15.48 8.43
CA GLU A 32 -26.05 14.90 7.85
C GLU A 32 -24.97 14.67 8.91
N ALA A 33 -24.88 15.56 9.91
CA ALA A 33 -23.86 15.51 10.96
C ALA A 33 -24.15 14.44 12.03
N LEU A 34 -25.42 14.25 12.42
CA LEU A 34 -25.78 13.30 13.48
C LEU A 34 -25.41 11.84 13.14
N PRO A 35 -25.68 11.31 11.92
CA PRO A 35 -25.26 9.96 11.55
C PRO A 35 -23.73 9.78 11.58
N LEU A 36 -22.96 10.82 11.29
CA LEU A 36 -21.49 10.77 11.34
C LEU A 36 -20.98 10.70 12.78
N LEU A 37 -21.60 11.43 13.71
CA LEU A 37 -21.30 11.36 15.14
C LEU A 37 -21.65 9.98 15.73
N GLU A 38 -22.79 9.41 15.33
CA GLU A 38 -23.19 8.04 15.70
C GLU A 38 -22.20 7.00 15.16
N TYR A 39 -21.81 7.12 13.89
CA TYR A 39 -20.82 6.23 13.29
C TYR A 39 -19.46 6.33 14.00
N ALA A 40 -19.00 7.55 14.29
CA ALA A 40 -17.75 7.79 15.01
C ALA A 40 -17.77 7.10 16.38
N TRP A 41 -18.88 7.23 17.12
CA TRP A 41 -19.08 6.53 18.39
C TRP A 41 -18.96 5.01 18.25
N HIS A 42 -19.67 4.40 17.29
CA HIS A 42 -19.63 2.95 17.07
C HIS A 42 -18.26 2.42 16.61
N LYS A 43 -17.42 3.28 16.01
CA LYS A 43 -16.03 2.94 15.67
C LYS A 43 -15.03 3.21 16.79
N GLY A 44 -15.49 3.63 17.97
CA GLY A 44 -14.62 3.93 19.12
C GLY A 44 -13.91 5.28 19.02
N ILE A 45 -14.35 6.17 18.13
CA ILE A 45 -13.85 7.55 18.01
C ILE A 45 -14.64 8.41 18.98
N ARG A 46 -14.14 8.47 20.22
CA ARG A 46 -14.82 9.06 21.37
C ARG A 46 -14.37 10.48 21.71
N THR A 47 -13.29 10.96 21.11
CA THR A 47 -12.77 12.31 21.32
C THR A 47 -13.17 13.21 20.16
N TRP A 48 -13.93 14.26 20.47
CA TRP A 48 -14.52 15.19 19.50
C TRP A 48 -14.01 16.61 19.77
N ASP A 49 -13.39 17.24 18.76
CA ASP A 49 -12.80 18.57 18.84
C ASP A 49 -13.60 19.59 18.02
N THR A 50 -13.87 20.74 18.62
CA THR A 50 -14.55 21.89 18.02
C THR A 50 -13.84 23.20 18.38
N ALA A 51 -14.31 24.32 17.84
CA ALA A 51 -13.85 25.67 18.16
C ALA A 51 -15.03 26.64 18.32
N ASP A 52 -14.82 27.73 19.05
CA ASP A 52 -15.70 28.92 19.11
C ASP A 52 -16.07 29.50 17.72
N VAL A 53 -15.16 29.40 16.74
CA VAL A 53 -15.43 29.87 15.38
C VAL A 53 -16.17 28.87 14.48
N ASP A 54 -16.37 27.63 14.93
CA ASP A 54 -17.02 26.59 14.12
C ASP A 54 -18.51 26.87 14.03
N SER A 55 -18.95 27.39 12.87
CA SER A 55 -20.36 27.52 12.48
C SER A 55 -21.25 28.23 13.52
N HIS A 56 -20.79 29.35 14.11
CA HIS A 56 -21.54 30.09 15.14
C HIS A 56 -21.86 29.30 16.41
N ASP A 57 -20.94 28.42 16.84
CA ASP A 57 -21.16 27.47 17.93
C ASP A 57 -22.29 26.44 17.70
N CYS A 58 -22.97 26.45 16.56
CA CYS A 58 -24.01 25.45 16.24
C CYS A 58 -23.45 24.03 16.30
N THR A 59 -22.16 23.85 16.02
CA THR A 59 -21.46 22.58 16.18
C THR A 59 -21.59 22.00 17.59
N LYS A 60 -21.53 22.86 18.62
CA LYS A 60 -21.65 22.44 20.03
C LYS A 60 -23.08 21.98 20.35
N GLU A 61 -24.07 22.65 19.78
CA GLU A 61 -25.48 22.27 19.90
C GLU A 61 -25.75 20.94 19.19
N ILE A 62 -25.21 20.73 17.98
CA ILE A 62 -25.30 19.45 17.26
C ILE A 62 -24.68 18.31 18.08
N ILE A 63 -23.52 18.53 18.69
CA ILE A 63 -22.89 17.56 19.59
C ILE A 63 -23.77 17.28 20.81
N GLY A 64 -24.34 18.32 21.43
CA GLY A 64 -25.27 18.18 22.55
C GLY A 64 -26.53 17.38 22.18
N ILE A 65 -27.08 17.61 20.98
CA ILE A 65 -28.19 16.85 20.41
C ILE A 65 -27.76 15.39 20.21
N ALA A 66 -26.58 15.11 19.65
CA ALA A 66 -26.08 13.76 19.43
C ALA A 66 -25.95 12.97 20.74
N ILE A 67 -25.36 13.58 21.78
CA ILE A 67 -25.20 12.95 23.10
C ILE A 67 -26.57 12.53 23.67
N LYS A 68 -27.57 13.42 23.59
CA LYS A 68 -28.92 13.15 24.08
C LYS A 68 -29.65 12.11 23.21
N LYS A 69 -29.66 12.33 21.89
CA LYS A 69 -30.40 11.53 20.91
C LYS A 69 -29.95 10.08 20.90
N PHE A 70 -28.64 9.84 20.95
CA PHE A 70 -28.06 8.49 20.91
C PHE A 70 -27.79 7.93 22.32
N SER A 71 -28.23 8.63 23.38
CA SER A 71 -28.04 8.22 24.78
C SER A 71 -26.58 7.89 25.11
N LEU A 72 -25.65 8.72 24.63
CA LEU A 72 -24.23 8.47 24.77
C LEU A 72 -23.80 8.71 26.23
N PRO A 73 -23.10 7.77 26.87
CA PRO A 73 -22.57 7.98 28.22
C PRO A 73 -21.60 9.16 28.23
N ARG A 74 -21.94 10.23 28.95
CA ARG A 74 -21.12 11.46 28.96
C ARG A 74 -19.67 11.19 29.37
N ASP A 75 -19.45 10.33 30.36
CA ASP A 75 -18.11 9.98 30.86
C ASP A 75 -17.25 9.23 29.84
N SER A 76 -17.86 8.68 28.79
CA SER A 76 -17.15 7.99 27.72
C SER A 76 -16.81 8.89 26.53
N VAL A 77 -17.46 10.05 26.40
CA VAL A 77 -17.19 11.02 25.33
C VAL A 77 -16.21 12.05 25.86
N VAL A 78 -15.15 12.36 25.09
CA VAL A 78 -14.20 13.41 25.44
C VAL A 78 -14.44 14.63 24.57
N LEU A 79 -14.91 15.72 25.17
CA LEU A 79 -15.23 16.97 24.48
C LEU A 79 -14.08 17.97 24.59
N MET A 80 -13.55 18.38 23.44
CA MET A 80 -12.54 19.43 23.32
C MET A 80 -13.14 20.65 22.61
N THR A 81 -12.89 21.84 23.13
CA THR A 81 -13.32 23.11 22.49
C THR A 81 -12.26 24.19 22.65
N LYS A 82 -12.41 25.30 21.92
CA LYS A 82 -11.49 26.44 21.93
C LYS A 82 -12.20 27.72 22.37
N ILE A 83 -11.44 28.63 22.98
CA ILE A 83 -11.86 30.01 23.29
C ILE A 83 -10.75 30.99 22.88
N PHE A 84 -11.13 32.06 22.18
CA PHE A 84 -10.37 33.28 21.95
C PHE A 84 -11.19 34.25 21.08
N TYR A 85 -11.85 33.74 20.04
CA TYR A 85 -12.59 34.54 19.10
C TYR A 85 -14.05 34.68 19.52
N ALA A 86 -14.71 35.74 19.04
CA ALA A 86 -16.16 35.80 19.00
C ALA A 86 -16.67 35.97 17.58
N ILE A 87 -17.89 35.51 17.40
CA ILE A 87 -18.68 35.78 16.20
C ILE A 87 -19.75 36.80 16.58
N ASP A 88 -19.86 37.87 15.79
CA ASP A 88 -20.91 38.87 15.95
C ASP A 88 -22.26 38.24 15.55
N PRO A 89 -23.25 38.17 16.47
CA PRO A 89 -24.57 37.65 16.17
C PRO A 89 -25.30 38.42 15.06
N ALA A 90 -24.96 39.70 14.86
CA ALA A 90 -25.72 40.62 14.00
C ALA A 90 -25.23 40.69 12.55
N THR A 91 -23.93 40.44 12.26
CA THR A 91 -23.31 40.89 10.99
C THR A 91 -22.57 39.83 10.17
N GLN A 92 -22.70 38.54 10.48
CA GLN A 92 -22.01 37.41 9.80
C GLN A 92 -21.46 37.72 8.37
N PRO A 93 -20.16 37.54 8.00
CA PRO A 93 -18.85 37.49 8.71
C PRO A 93 -17.99 38.76 8.45
N PRO A 94 -16.79 38.96 9.08
CA PRO A 94 -15.86 37.97 9.63
C PRO A 94 -15.68 38.04 11.15
N ILE A 95 -14.87 37.11 11.69
CA ILE A 95 -14.36 37.07 13.08
C ILE A 95 -14.16 38.51 13.56
N SER A 96 -15.03 38.98 14.43
CA SER A 96 -15.00 40.37 14.86
C SER A 96 -13.98 40.48 15.98
N GLN A 97 -12.83 41.07 15.68
CA GLN A 97 -11.81 41.41 16.69
C GLN A 97 -12.25 42.58 17.58
N SER A 98 -13.39 43.23 17.26
CA SER A 98 -13.84 44.46 17.89
C SER A 98 -15.09 44.29 18.75
N LEU A 99 -15.32 43.10 19.34
CA LEU A 99 -16.40 42.90 20.31
C LEU A 99 -15.86 43.01 21.74
N PRO A 100 -16.17 44.09 22.48
CA PRO A 100 -15.63 44.31 23.81
C PRO A 100 -15.99 43.18 24.78
N ASN A 101 -14.98 42.62 25.47
CA ASN A 101 -15.13 41.52 26.44
C ASN A 101 -15.68 40.20 25.87
N ARG A 102 -15.68 40.03 24.55
CA ARG A 102 -16.14 38.80 23.88
C ARG A 102 -15.04 38.12 23.06
N VAL A 103 -13.86 38.74 22.98
CA VAL A 103 -12.68 38.20 22.31
C VAL A 103 -11.57 38.15 23.36
N GLU A 104 -10.50 37.41 23.04
CA GLU A 104 -9.27 37.31 23.81
C GLU A 104 -9.43 36.47 25.09
N LEU A 105 -8.52 36.59 26.06
CA LEU A 105 -8.43 35.69 27.22
C LEU A 105 -8.51 36.44 28.56
N SER A 106 -9.26 37.54 28.59
CA SER A 106 -9.66 38.20 29.84
C SER A 106 -10.47 37.26 30.73
N ARG A 107 -10.37 37.44 32.05
CA ARG A 107 -11.14 36.64 33.02
C ARG A 107 -12.63 36.67 32.73
N LYS A 108 -13.16 37.86 32.42
CA LYS A 108 -14.58 38.07 32.10
C LYS A 108 -15.01 37.23 30.89
N HIS A 109 -14.21 37.22 29.82
CA HIS A 109 -14.53 36.46 28.63
C HIS A 109 -14.45 34.95 28.91
N ILE A 110 -13.36 34.46 29.51
CA ILE A 110 -13.16 33.03 29.82
C ILE A 110 -14.36 32.47 30.61
N MET A 111 -14.76 33.14 31.69
CA MET A 111 -15.87 32.70 32.53
C MET A 111 -17.20 32.61 31.76
N SER A 112 -17.50 33.64 30.96
CA SER A 112 -18.73 33.66 30.16
C SER A 112 -18.72 32.61 29.06
N ALA A 113 -17.63 32.50 28.30
CA ALA A 113 -17.51 31.58 27.17
C ALA A 113 -17.57 30.11 27.61
N VAL A 114 -16.93 29.76 28.74
CA VAL A 114 -17.01 28.40 29.30
C VAL A 114 -18.44 28.07 29.73
N SER A 115 -19.13 29.00 30.39
CA SER A 115 -20.53 28.81 30.79
C SER A 115 -21.43 28.60 29.57
N GLU A 116 -21.29 29.43 28.54
CA GLU A 116 -22.03 29.31 27.28
C GLU A 116 -21.73 27.98 26.57
N CYS A 117 -20.47 27.55 26.50
CA CYS A 117 -20.09 26.27 25.91
C CYS A 117 -20.74 25.08 26.64
N CYS A 118 -20.68 25.07 27.97
CA CYS A 118 -21.29 24.02 28.78
C CYS A 118 -22.81 23.95 28.58
N ALA A 119 -23.47 25.12 28.47
CA ALA A 119 -24.90 25.20 28.19
C ALA A 119 -25.26 24.61 26.82
N ARG A 120 -24.49 24.92 25.77
CA ARG A 120 -24.72 24.41 24.41
C ARG A 120 -24.49 22.91 24.29
N PHE A 121 -23.42 22.39 24.88
CA PHE A 121 -23.21 20.94 24.95
C PHE A 121 -24.26 20.26 25.84
N GLY A 122 -24.79 20.98 26.84
CA GLY A 122 -25.56 20.38 27.92
C GLY A 122 -24.69 19.49 28.82
N ALA A 123 -23.39 19.76 28.90
CA ALA A 123 -22.41 18.98 29.65
C ALA A 123 -21.14 19.78 29.98
N PHE A 124 -20.27 19.27 30.86
CA PHE A 124 -18.95 19.85 31.13
C PHE A 124 -18.01 19.73 29.92
N ILE A 125 -16.88 20.43 29.94
CA ILE A 125 -15.81 20.37 28.93
C ILE A 125 -14.68 19.48 29.47
N ASP A 126 -14.20 18.51 28.68
CA ASP A 126 -13.05 17.72 29.10
C ASP A 126 -11.74 18.48 28.90
N VAL A 127 -11.56 19.11 27.74
CA VAL A 127 -10.35 19.89 27.44
C VAL A 127 -10.71 21.25 26.85
N LEU A 128 -10.44 22.32 27.60
CA LEU A 128 -10.57 23.70 27.11
C LEU A 128 -9.24 24.16 26.51
N GLN A 129 -9.25 24.58 25.26
CA GLN A 129 -8.08 25.10 24.56
C GLN A 129 -8.13 26.62 24.46
N ILE A 130 -7.05 27.32 24.83
CA ILE A 130 -6.88 28.70 24.37
C ILE A 130 -6.54 28.69 22.89
N TYR A 131 -7.29 29.41 22.06
CA TYR A 131 -7.12 29.31 20.61
C TYR A 131 -5.89 30.09 20.12
N ARG A 132 -5.53 31.19 20.77
CA ARG A 132 -4.36 32.01 20.48
C ARG A 132 -3.77 32.55 21.79
N TYR A 133 -2.54 33.04 21.71
CA TYR A 133 -1.94 33.83 22.76
C TYR A 133 -2.60 35.21 22.78
N ASP A 134 -2.89 35.72 23.97
CA ASP A 134 -3.45 37.05 24.17
C ASP A 134 -2.34 38.01 24.61
N GLU A 135 -2.07 39.03 23.80
CA GLU A 135 -1.07 40.06 24.11
C GLU A 135 -1.64 41.19 24.98
N ASN A 136 -2.97 41.30 25.06
CA ASN A 136 -3.67 42.39 25.71
C ASN A 136 -4.08 42.06 27.16
N THR A 137 -4.24 40.78 27.49
CA THR A 137 -4.50 40.33 28.87
C THR A 137 -3.22 39.86 29.56
N PRO A 138 -2.94 40.28 30.82
CA PRO A 138 -1.84 39.73 31.61
C PRO A 138 -1.90 38.19 31.73
N MET A 139 -0.76 37.52 31.56
CA MET A 139 -0.69 36.04 31.61
C MET A 139 -1.21 35.48 32.93
N GLU A 140 -0.92 36.16 34.05
CA GLU A 140 -1.38 35.78 35.38
C GLU A 140 -2.91 35.80 35.47
N GLU A 141 -3.58 36.81 34.91
CA GLU A 141 -5.04 36.88 34.89
C GLU A 141 -5.64 35.74 34.05
N THR A 142 -5.10 35.51 32.85
CA THR A 142 -5.54 34.41 31.99
C THR A 142 -5.35 33.06 32.68
N MET A 143 -4.19 32.79 33.28
CA MET A 143 -3.90 31.51 33.91
C MET A 143 -4.71 31.29 35.20
N GLU A 144 -4.97 32.33 35.99
CA GLU A 144 -5.86 32.24 37.15
C GLU A 144 -7.29 31.93 36.71
N ALA A 145 -7.81 32.63 35.69
CA ALA A 145 -9.14 32.38 35.16
C ALA A 145 -9.30 30.96 34.60
N LEU A 146 -8.29 30.46 33.89
CA LEU A 146 -8.26 29.07 33.40
C LEU A 146 -8.20 28.06 34.55
N HIS A 147 -7.46 28.35 35.62
CA HIS A 147 -7.44 27.52 36.83
C HIS A 147 -8.81 27.47 37.49
N ASP A 148 -9.47 28.62 37.65
CA ASP A 148 -10.76 28.71 38.32
C ASP A 148 -11.87 27.95 37.59
N VAL A 149 -11.90 27.94 36.25
CA VAL A 149 -12.90 27.14 35.50
C VAL A 149 -12.64 25.64 35.59
N VAL A 150 -11.39 25.22 35.89
CA VAL A 150 -11.10 23.82 36.26
C VAL A 150 -11.59 23.53 37.66
N MET A 151 -11.31 24.43 38.62
CA MET A 151 -11.75 24.28 40.01
C MET A 151 -13.27 24.31 40.15
N SER A 152 -13.99 25.03 39.28
CA SER A 152 -15.46 25.03 39.24
C SER A 152 -16.06 23.71 38.75
N GLY A 153 -15.26 22.83 38.15
CA GLY A 153 -15.73 21.58 37.56
C GLY A 153 -16.48 21.78 36.23
N GLN A 154 -16.46 22.97 35.63
CA GLN A 154 -16.97 23.17 34.27
C GLN A 154 -15.99 22.62 33.23
N VAL A 155 -14.69 22.65 33.54
CA VAL A 155 -13.60 22.14 32.70
C VAL A 155 -12.84 21.06 33.49
N ARG A 156 -12.40 19.97 32.84
CA ARG A 156 -11.54 18.97 33.49
C ARG A 156 -10.06 19.28 33.32
N TYR A 157 -9.66 19.71 32.12
CA TYR A 157 -8.27 20.00 31.77
C TYR A 157 -8.17 21.20 30.82
N ILE A 158 -7.00 21.85 30.81
CA ILE A 158 -6.72 22.95 29.89
C ILE A 158 -5.61 22.59 28.89
N SER A 159 -5.68 23.23 27.74
CA SER A 159 -4.79 23.06 26.59
C SER A 159 -4.59 24.40 25.88
N ALA A 160 -3.63 24.47 24.96
CA ALA A 160 -3.38 25.65 24.12
C ALA A 160 -3.48 25.28 22.64
N SER A 161 -3.52 26.26 21.75
CA SER A 161 -3.44 26.04 20.31
C SER A 161 -2.67 27.15 19.62
N SER A 162 -1.82 26.76 18.66
CA SER A 162 -1.16 27.67 17.71
C SER A 162 -0.48 28.89 18.37
N ILE A 163 0.43 28.63 19.31
CA ILE A 163 1.26 29.66 19.95
C ILE A 163 2.75 29.25 19.88
N PRO A 164 3.69 30.20 19.74
CA PRO A 164 5.12 29.95 19.87
C PRO A 164 5.53 29.26 21.19
N ALA A 165 6.54 28.39 21.12
CA ALA A 165 7.03 27.62 22.27
C ALA A 165 7.45 28.50 23.47
N TRP A 166 8.04 29.67 23.22
CA TRP A 166 8.42 30.59 24.29
C TRP A 166 7.22 31.19 25.02
N GLN A 167 6.11 31.46 24.33
CA GLN A 167 4.86 31.92 24.97
C GLN A 167 4.25 30.80 25.80
N PHE A 168 4.19 29.59 25.24
CA PHE A 168 3.70 28.42 25.97
C PHE A 168 4.53 28.13 27.23
N ARG A 169 5.86 28.23 27.16
CA ARG A 169 6.75 28.10 28.31
C ARG A 169 6.45 29.14 29.39
N LYS A 170 6.22 30.40 29.00
CA LYS A 170 5.88 31.47 29.96
C LYS A 170 4.57 31.16 30.67
N LEU A 171 3.54 30.73 29.95
CA LEU A 171 2.25 30.35 30.56
C LEU A 171 2.39 29.13 31.49
N GLN A 172 3.13 28.10 31.09
CA GLN A 172 3.42 26.94 31.97
C GLN A 172 4.18 27.36 33.23
N ASN A 173 5.10 28.31 33.14
CA ASN A 173 5.84 28.83 34.29
C ASN A 173 4.95 29.65 35.24
N VAL A 174 4.02 30.44 34.71
CA VAL A 174 3.03 31.17 35.53
C VAL A 174 2.19 30.19 36.33
N ALA A 175 1.67 29.13 35.70
CA ALA A 175 0.93 28.10 36.43
C ALA A 175 1.77 27.40 37.51
N GLU A 176 3.00 27.00 37.16
CA GLU A 176 3.92 26.33 38.08
C GLU A 176 4.25 27.17 39.31
N ARG A 177 4.54 28.46 39.13
CA ARG A 177 4.91 29.37 40.23
C ARG A 177 3.77 29.66 41.19
N ASN A 178 2.53 29.63 40.71
CA ASN A 178 1.34 29.91 41.52
C ASN A 178 0.62 28.64 42.00
N GLY A 179 1.13 27.44 41.65
CA GLY A 179 0.46 26.17 41.97
C GLY A 179 -0.86 25.97 41.23
N TRP A 180 -1.06 26.64 40.10
CA TRP A 180 -2.27 26.57 39.29
C TRP A 180 -2.24 25.42 38.29
N THR A 181 -3.40 25.17 37.68
CA THR A 181 -3.57 24.14 36.66
C THR A 181 -2.64 24.39 35.48
N LYS A 182 -1.82 23.40 35.13
CA LYS A 182 -0.94 23.44 33.96
C LYS A 182 -1.65 22.92 32.71
N PHE A 183 -1.16 23.33 31.54
CA PHE A 183 -1.62 22.78 30.27
C PHE A 183 -1.17 21.33 30.14
N ILE A 184 -2.13 20.43 29.85
CA ILE A 184 -1.84 19.02 29.61
C ILE A 184 -1.52 18.73 28.14
N SER A 185 -1.89 19.66 27.27
CA SER A 185 -1.66 19.51 25.83
C SER A 185 -1.57 20.83 25.09
N ILE A 186 -1.12 20.75 23.83
CA ILE A 186 -1.21 21.83 22.85
C ILE A 186 -1.63 21.30 21.48
N GLN A 187 -2.50 22.03 20.79
CA GLN A 187 -2.93 21.76 19.43
C GLN A 187 -2.23 22.69 18.41
N GLY A 188 -1.09 22.23 17.86
CA GLY A 188 -0.27 22.98 16.89
C GLY A 188 -0.71 22.77 15.43
N TYR A 189 -0.42 23.74 14.56
CA TYR A 189 -0.61 23.54 13.12
C TYR A 189 0.56 22.71 12.61
N TYR A 190 0.31 21.50 12.13
CA TYR A 190 1.38 20.60 11.73
C TYR A 190 0.91 19.66 10.62
N ASP A 191 1.61 19.69 9.51
CA ASP A 191 1.43 18.77 8.38
C ASP A 191 2.75 18.62 7.63
N LEU A 192 2.84 17.70 6.67
CA LEU A 192 4.10 17.42 5.98
C LEU A 192 4.62 18.60 5.11
N VAL A 193 3.79 19.61 4.84
CA VAL A 193 4.18 20.87 4.16
C VAL A 193 4.57 21.95 5.18
N TYR A 194 4.12 21.83 6.42
CA TYR A 194 4.36 22.76 7.51
C TYR A 194 4.84 22.02 8.77
N CYS A 195 6.16 21.89 8.89
CA CYS A 195 6.83 21.17 9.98
C CYS A 195 7.44 22.10 11.05
N GLU A 196 7.02 23.37 11.13
CA GLU A 196 7.66 24.35 12.04
C GLU A 196 7.61 23.96 13.52
N GLU A 197 6.58 23.21 13.93
CA GLU A 197 6.45 22.68 15.30
C GLU A 197 7.62 21.74 15.69
N GLU A 198 8.33 21.12 14.73
CA GLU A 198 9.48 20.23 14.98
C GLU A 198 10.67 20.95 15.60
N ARG A 199 10.83 22.25 15.34
CA ARG A 199 12.01 23.01 15.76
C ARG A 199 12.08 23.17 17.28
N GLU A 200 10.96 23.54 17.90
CA GLU A 200 10.94 24.00 19.30
C GLU A 200 9.77 23.43 20.10
N MET A 201 8.54 23.49 19.57
CA MET A 201 7.35 23.09 20.32
C MET A 201 7.33 21.59 20.61
N ILE A 202 7.60 20.76 19.61
CA ILE A 202 7.60 19.31 19.75
C ILE A 202 8.65 18.84 20.78
N PRO A 203 9.94 19.26 20.68
CA PRO A 203 10.95 18.95 21.68
C PRO A 203 10.58 19.44 23.08
N TYR A 204 10.07 20.68 23.19
CA TYR A 204 9.68 21.26 24.47
C TYR A 204 8.57 20.44 25.14
N CYS A 205 7.48 20.15 24.42
CA CYS A 205 6.36 19.36 24.96
C CYS A 205 6.82 17.96 25.41
N ARG A 206 7.68 17.29 24.64
CA ARG A 206 8.27 15.99 25.03
C ARG A 206 9.07 16.10 26.33
N SER A 207 9.86 17.17 26.51
CA SER A 207 10.68 17.37 27.71
C SER A 207 9.88 17.53 29.00
N ILE A 208 8.66 18.09 28.92
CA ILE A 208 7.81 18.36 30.09
C ILE A 208 6.57 17.45 30.18
N GLY A 209 6.49 16.44 29.32
CA GLY A 209 5.38 15.48 29.29
C GLY A 209 4.05 16.09 28.92
N VAL A 210 4.03 17.10 28.03
CA VAL A 210 2.80 17.70 27.47
C VAL A 210 2.43 16.99 26.18
N TRP A 211 1.16 16.63 26.04
CA TRP A 211 0.66 15.95 24.84
C TRP A 211 0.43 16.92 23.67
N GLN A 212 0.52 16.41 22.45
CA GLN A 212 0.37 17.23 21.25
C GLN A 212 -0.71 16.66 20.32
N CYS A 213 -1.56 17.55 19.83
CA CYS A 213 -2.55 17.27 18.79
C CYS A 213 -2.24 18.13 17.56
N PRO A 214 -1.97 17.57 16.39
CA PRO A 214 -1.92 18.40 15.19
C PRO A 214 -3.34 18.80 14.79
N TRP A 215 -3.53 20.05 14.37
CA TRP A 215 -4.65 20.42 13.50
C TRP A 215 -4.14 20.62 12.08
N GLY A 216 -5.00 20.34 11.09
CA GLY A 216 -4.62 20.47 9.68
C GLY A 216 -3.71 19.36 9.15
N SER A 217 -3.56 18.23 9.86
CA SER A 217 -2.58 17.16 9.59
C SER A 217 -2.59 16.56 8.18
N LEU A 218 -3.68 16.74 7.43
CA LEU A 218 -3.79 16.30 6.05
C LEU A 218 -3.52 17.42 5.04
N ALA A 219 -3.02 18.59 5.43
CA ALA A 219 -2.77 19.73 4.54
C ALA A 219 -3.95 20.00 3.58
N ARG A 220 -5.18 19.96 4.11
CA ARG A 220 -6.45 20.04 3.35
C ARG A 220 -6.61 19.00 2.24
N GLY A 221 -6.13 17.78 2.46
CA GLY A 221 -6.22 16.65 1.53
C GLY A 221 -5.07 16.55 0.53
N LEU A 222 -4.06 17.44 0.57
CA LEU A 222 -2.91 17.40 -0.34
C LEU A 222 -2.21 16.02 -0.42
N PRO A 223 -1.90 15.33 0.68
CA PRO A 223 -1.22 14.03 0.64
C PRO A 223 -2.17 12.86 0.39
N SER A 224 -3.50 13.07 0.40
CA SER A 224 -4.50 12.00 0.38
C SER A 224 -5.48 12.05 -0.79
N ARG A 225 -5.50 13.11 -1.62
CA ARG A 225 -6.42 13.24 -2.78
C ARG A 225 -5.70 13.14 -4.15
N PRO A 226 -6.29 12.44 -5.13
CA PRO A 226 -5.91 12.55 -6.55
C PRO A 226 -6.22 13.97 -7.04
N ARG A 227 -5.27 14.62 -7.74
CA ARG A 227 -5.42 16.01 -8.25
C ARG A 227 -6.59 16.18 -9.24
N VAL A 228 -7.16 15.07 -9.74
CA VAL A 228 -8.18 15.02 -10.79
C VAL A 228 -9.57 15.43 -10.28
N ASP A 229 -9.80 15.43 -8.96
CA ASP A 229 -11.13 15.67 -8.40
C ASP A 229 -11.22 16.96 -7.57
N GLN A 230 -11.05 18.11 -8.22
CA GLN A 230 -11.38 19.43 -7.64
C GLN A 230 -12.89 19.73 -7.68
N SER A 231 -13.75 18.70 -7.67
CA SER A 231 -15.20 18.88 -7.78
C SER A 231 -15.92 19.04 -6.44
N ALA A 232 -15.22 18.84 -5.30
CA ALA A 232 -15.85 18.89 -4.00
C ALA A 232 -16.29 20.33 -3.65
N LYS A 233 -17.52 20.49 -3.14
CA LYS A 233 -18.09 21.79 -2.73
C LYS A 233 -17.14 22.61 -1.85
N ARG A 234 -16.38 21.95 -0.96
CA ARG A 234 -15.40 22.59 -0.08
C ARG A 234 -14.23 23.23 -0.84
N ASP A 235 -13.75 22.60 -1.91
CA ASP A 235 -12.64 23.13 -2.69
C ASP A 235 -13.02 24.44 -3.41
N GLN A 236 -14.31 24.62 -3.71
CA GLN A 236 -14.85 25.80 -4.40
C GLN A 236 -15.26 26.94 -3.45
N THR A 237 -15.55 26.64 -2.18
CA THR A 237 -16.23 27.60 -1.27
C THR A 237 -15.49 27.84 0.05
N ASP A 238 -14.42 27.10 0.35
CA ASP A 238 -13.62 27.28 1.56
C ASP A 238 -12.59 28.41 1.39
N LYS A 239 -12.98 29.62 1.80
CA LYS A 239 -12.12 30.82 1.74
C LYS A 239 -10.77 30.66 2.44
N LEU A 240 -10.70 29.85 3.50
CA LEU A 240 -9.44 29.61 4.22
C LEU A 240 -8.50 28.72 3.39
N HIS A 241 -9.00 27.95 2.41
CA HIS A 241 -8.19 27.20 1.45
C HIS A 241 -7.39 28.17 0.58
N GLU A 242 -8.10 29.15 0.04
CA GLU A 242 -7.57 30.20 -0.82
C GLU A 242 -6.52 31.03 -0.07
N THR A 243 -6.85 31.50 1.15
CA THR A 243 -5.93 32.32 1.95
C THR A 243 -4.64 31.59 2.34
N MET A 244 -4.72 30.31 2.72
CA MET A 244 -3.52 29.56 3.13
C MET A 244 -2.64 29.12 1.96
N GLY A 245 -3.17 29.11 0.73
CA GLY A 245 -2.41 28.82 -0.49
C GLY A 245 -1.61 27.50 -0.44
N ILE A 246 -2.07 26.51 0.32
CA ILE A 246 -1.30 25.29 0.64
C ILE A 246 -0.83 24.57 -0.64
N TRP A 247 -1.69 24.52 -1.65
CA TRP A 247 -1.41 23.90 -2.95
C TRP A 247 -0.45 24.69 -3.82
N ASN A 248 -0.28 25.99 -3.54
CA ASN A 248 0.63 26.89 -4.25
C ASN A 248 2.01 26.97 -3.59
N LYS A 249 2.21 26.33 -2.44
CA LYS A 249 3.51 26.29 -1.78
C LYS A 249 4.52 25.49 -2.63
N PRO A 250 5.77 25.96 -2.80
CA PRO A 250 6.76 25.30 -3.65
C PRO A 250 6.99 23.81 -3.34
N LEU A 251 6.89 23.44 -2.06
CA LEU A 251 7.09 22.06 -1.59
C LEU A 251 5.87 21.15 -1.77
N ALA A 252 4.68 21.68 -2.08
CA ALA A 252 3.45 20.89 -2.12
C ALA A 252 3.50 19.77 -3.17
N ILE A 253 4.02 20.06 -4.37
CA ILE A 253 4.11 19.06 -5.46
C ILE A 253 5.24 18.03 -5.22
N PRO A 254 6.49 18.42 -4.92
CA PRO A 254 7.56 17.47 -4.63
C PRO A 254 7.24 16.55 -3.46
N LEU A 255 6.65 17.09 -2.39
CA LEU A 255 6.29 16.33 -1.21
C LEU A 255 5.18 15.32 -1.51
N ARG A 256 4.13 15.71 -2.26
CA ARG A 256 3.09 14.78 -2.69
C ARG A 256 3.67 13.63 -3.52
N ARG A 257 4.63 13.92 -4.41
CA ARG A 257 5.33 12.90 -5.18
C ARG A 257 6.07 11.94 -4.24
N ARG A 258 6.81 12.47 -3.27
CA ARG A 258 7.58 11.66 -2.30
C ARG A 258 6.71 10.84 -1.35
N ILE A 259 5.61 11.39 -0.85
CA ILE A 259 4.64 10.65 -0.02
C ILE A 259 4.01 9.53 -0.84
N SER A 260 3.70 9.78 -2.12
CA SER A 260 3.20 8.74 -3.01
C SER A 260 4.24 7.63 -3.17
N GLU A 261 5.50 7.97 -3.44
CA GLU A 261 6.62 7.00 -3.51
C GLU A 261 6.80 6.20 -2.21
N MET A 262 6.77 6.86 -1.04
CA MET A 262 6.97 6.22 0.27
C MET A 262 5.76 5.41 0.73
N ALA A 263 4.53 5.87 0.50
CA ALA A 263 3.33 5.09 0.79
C ALA A 263 3.28 3.84 -0.09
N LEU A 264 3.82 3.90 -1.31
CA LEU A 264 4.01 2.73 -2.16
C LEU A 264 5.04 1.78 -1.54
N GLN A 265 6.19 2.26 -1.06
CA GLN A 265 7.20 1.45 -0.37
C GLN A 265 6.70 0.84 0.96
N SER A 266 6.01 1.61 1.81
CA SER A 266 5.49 1.12 3.10
C SER A 266 4.24 0.25 2.96
N ALA A 267 3.45 0.37 1.88
CA ALA A 267 2.39 -0.58 1.57
C ALA A 267 2.92 -1.92 1.03
N VAL A 268 4.20 -2.00 0.63
CA VAL A 268 4.91 -3.27 0.38
C VAL A 268 5.20 -3.99 1.72
N VAL A 269 5.41 -3.27 2.82
CA VAL A 269 5.82 -3.81 4.14
C VAL A 269 4.67 -3.90 5.16
N GLY A 270 3.65 -3.04 5.05
CA GLY A 270 2.56 -2.90 6.02
C GLY A 270 1.19 -3.23 5.41
N GLY A 271 0.82 -4.51 5.41
CA GLY A 271 -0.47 -4.98 4.92
C GLY A 271 -1.68 -4.27 5.55
N GLY A 272 -2.33 -3.41 4.79
CA GLY A 272 -3.61 -2.78 5.12
C GLY A 272 -4.57 -2.82 3.95
N ASN A 273 -5.70 -3.52 4.12
CA ASN A 273 -6.76 -3.63 3.12
C ASN A 273 -7.39 -2.27 2.82
N ALA A 274 -7.26 -1.81 1.57
CA ALA A 274 -8.20 -0.90 0.91
C ALA A 274 -8.28 -1.25 -0.59
N HIS A 275 -9.48 -1.10 -1.13
CA HIS A 275 -10.07 -1.94 -2.17
C HIS A 275 -9.63 -1.67 -3.62
N LEU A 276 -9.81 -2.72 -4.43
CA LEU A 276 -9.94 -2.73 -5.90
C LEU A 276 -8.73 -2.19 -6.69
N ALA A 277 -7.71 -3.06 -6.79
CA ALA A 277 -7.04 -3.21 -8.09
C ALA A 277 -8.11 -3.47 -9.16
N ALA A 278 -7.87 -3.06 -10.41
CA ALA A 278 -8.47 -3.77 -11.53
C ALA A 278 -8.08 -5.25 -11.33
N ALA A 279 -8.98 -6.05 -10.75
CA ALA A 279 -8.68 -7.43 -10.46
C ALA A 279 -8.38 -8.09 -11.80
N MET A 280 -7.27 -8.83 -11.88
CA MET A 280 -7.03 -9.79 -12.96
C MET A 280 -8.37 -10.48 -13.26
N PRO A 281 -8.98 -10.25 -14.43
CA PRO A 281 -10.28 -10.81 -14.73
C PRO A 281 -10.10 -12.32 -14.94
N LEU A 282 -11.10 -13.10 -14.56
CA LEU A 282 -11.18 -14.46 -15.08
C LEU A 282 -11.51 -14.37 -16.58
N PRO A 283 -10.98 -15.26 -17.41
CA PRO A 283 -11.46 -15.41 -18.79
C PRO A 283 -12.96 -15.67 -18.80
N SER A 284 -13.66 -15.14 -19.81
CA SER A 284 -15.09 -15.39 -20.02
C SER A 284 -15.37 -16.75 -20.67
N ASP A 285 -14.34 -17.42 -21.18
CA ASP A 285 -14.42 -18.71 -21.85
C ASP A 285 -14.58 -19.84 -20.82
N GLU A 286 -15.71 -20.55 -20.88
CA GLU A 286 -16.03 -21.65 -19.97
C GLU A 286 -15.11 -22.87 -20.14
N GLN A 287 -14.61 -23.13 -21.35
CA GLN A 287 -13.70 -24.23 -21.61
C GLN A 287 -12.35 -23.95 -20.95
N ILE A 288 -11.83 -22.71 -21.08
CA ILE A 288 -10.61 -22.29 -20.38
C ILE A 288 -10.76 -22.45 -18.87
N LEU A 289 -11.89 -22.03 -18.30
CA LEU A 289 -12.15 -22.15 -16.86
C LEU A 289 -12.25 -23.61 -16.40
N THR A 290 -12.88 -24.46 -17.20
CA THR A 290 -13.01 -25.90 -16.90
C THR A 290 -11.66 -26.60 -16.93
N THR A 291 -10.87 -26.40 -17.99
CA THR A 291 -9.51 -26.93 -18.10
C THR A 291 -8.60 -26.40 -16.99
N SER A 292 -8.70 -25.11 -16.64
CA SER A 292 -7.90 -24.51 -15.56
C SER A 292 -8.18 -25.13 -14.21
N ARG A 293 -9.46 -25.43 -13.90
CA ARG A 293 -9.83 -26.15 -12.66
C ARG A 293 -9.30 -27.58 -12.68
N GLY A 294 -9.48 -28.30 -13.79
CA GLY A 294 -8.95 -29.65 -13.97
C GLY A 294 -7.43 -29.72 -13.76
N LEU A 295 -6.68 -28.73 -14.25
CA LEU A 295 -5.25 -28.62 -14.03
C LEU A 295 -4.89 -28.41 -12.56
N ILE A 296 -5.60 -27.52 -11.85
CA ILE A 296 -5.38 -27.31 -10.42
C ILE A 296 -5.69 -28.59 -9.64
N ASP A 297 -6.81 -29.25 -9.93
CA ASP A 297 -7.21 -30.49 -9.28
C ASP A 297 -6.19 -31.60 -9.53
N GLN A 298 -5.70 -31.74 -10.76
CA GLN A 298 -4.71 -32.75 -11.11
C GLN A 298 -3.34 -32.48 -10.48
N LEU A 299 -2.88 -31.24 -10.41
CA LEU A 299 -1.67 -30.87 -9.68
C LEU A 299 -1.78 -31.17 -8.19
N GLN A 300 -2.94 -30.88 -7.58
CA GLN A 300 -3.21 -31.22 -6.17
C GLN A 300 -3.33 -32.74 -5.96
N ALA A 301 -3.81 -33.50 -6.94
CA ALA A 301 -3.84 -34.95 -6.87
C ALA A 301 -2.42 -35.54 -6.91
N LEU A 302 -1.53 -34.99 -7.74
CA LEU A 302 -0.14 -35.44 -7.87
C LEU A 302 0.73 -35.12 -6.65
N PHE A 303 0.58 -33.91 -6.08
CA PHE A 303 1.48 -33.41 -5.03
C PHE A 303 0.82 -33.28 -3.65
N GLY A 304 -0.47 -33.59 -3.54
CA GLY A 304 -1.26 -33.34 -2.35
C GLY A 304 -1.77 -31.89 -2.28
N LYS A 305 -2.80 -31.69 -1.46
CA LYS A 305 -3.38 -30.37 -1.19
C LYS A 305 -2.74 -29.73 0.03
N HIS A 306 -2.05 -28.61 -0.18
CA HIS A 306 -1.36 -27.86 0.87
C HIS A 306 -1.99 -26.47 1.05
N PRO A 307 -2.90 -26.27 2.03
CA PRO A 307 -3.55 -24.99 2.26
C PRO A 307 -2.53 -23.85 2.45
N GLY A 308 -2.75 -22.72 1.77
CA GLY A 308 -1.83 -21.58 1.82
C GLY A 308 -0.63 -21.68 0.87
N PHE A 309 -0.46 -22.79 0.15
CA PHE A 309 0.60 -22.98 -0.84
C PHE A 309 0.06 -23.07 -2.28
N ARG A 310 0.98 -23.00 -3.26
CA ARG A 310 0.66 -23.11 -4.68
C ARG A 310 0.55 -24.60 -5.08
N PRO A 311 -0.34 -24.98 -6.03
CA PRO A 311 -0.45 -26.36 -6.52
C PRO A 311 0.76 -26.81 -7.36
N ALA A 312 1.52 -25.84 -7.88
CA ALA A 312 2.84 -26.01 -8.47
C ALA A 312 3.71 -24.84 -8.01
N HIS A 313 5.03 -25.00 -7.98
CA HIS A 313 5.97 -24.03 -7.45
C HIS A 313 5.71 -23.62 -5.98
N ALA A 314 5.33 -24.58 -5.13
CA ALA A 314 4.99 -24.33 -3.73
C ALA A 314 6.17 -23.76 -2.93
N LYS A 315 7.33 -24.44 -2.98
CA LYS A 315 8.59 -23.95 -2.40
C LYS A 315 9.13 -22.79 -3.22
N GLY A 316 9.44 -21.67 -2.57
CA GLY A 316 10.04 -20.51 -3.23
C GLY A 316 10.38 -19.38 -2.27
N HIS A 317 11.11 -18.40 -2.81
CA HIS A 317 11.76 -17.33 -2.04
C HIS A 317 11.50 -16.00 -2.72
N LEU A 318 11.05 -15.00 -1.95
CA LEU A 318 10.75 -13.66 -2.45
C LEU A 318 11.92 -12.72 -2.24
N LEU A 319 12.20 -11.92 -3.26
CA LEU A 319 13.26 -10.92 -3.23
C LEU A 319 12.72 -9.57 -3.70
N THR A 320 13.35 -8.49 -3.25
CA THR A 320 13.13 -7.16 -3.82
C THR A 320 14.38 -6.65 -4.49
N GLY A 321 14.20 -5.66 -5.36
CA GLY A 321 15.29 -5.08 -6.10
C GLY A 321 14.83 -3.99 -7.06
N THR A 322 15.66 -3.71 -8.05
CA THR A 322 15.45 -2.64 -9.02
C THR A 322 15.72 -3.11 -10.44
N PHE A 323 14.87 -2.68 -11.37
CA PHE A 323 15.10 -2.77 -12.80
C PHE A 323 15.54 -1.42 -13.36
N THR A 324 16.55 -1.43 -14.22
CA THR A 324 17.04 -0.24 -14.94
C THR A 324 17.04 -0.54 -16.44
N PRO A 325 16.15 0.06 -17.25
CA PRO A 325 16.07 -0.24 -18.67
C PRO A 325 17.25 0.30 -19.48
N THR A 326 17.52 -0.31 -20.62
CA THR A 326 18.43 0.24 -21.64
C THR A 326 17.69 1.19 -22.58
N GLU A 327 18.43 1.98 -23.37
CA GLU A 327 17.83 2.77 -24.46
C GLU A 327 17.14 1.90 -25.52
N ASN A 328 17.63 0.67 -25.74
CA ASN A 328 17.03 -0.25 -26.70
C ASN A 328 15.62 -0.68 -26.26
N ALA A 329 15.38 -0.81 -24.96
CA ALA A 329 14.07 -1.15 -24.43
C ALA A 329 13.02 -0.09 -24.79
N ALA A 330 13.35 1.19 -24.61
CA ALA A 330 12.49 2.32 -24.97
C ALA A 330 12.23 2.43 -26.49
N ARG A 331 13.14 1.90 -27.32
CA ARG A 331 12.93 1.82 -28.78
C ARG A 331 11.97 0.71 -29.19
N LEU A 332 11.94 -0.39 -28.44
CA LEU A 332 11.08 -1.54 -28.73
C LEU A 332 9.70 -1.43 -28.08
N SER A 333 9.58 -0.71 -26.95
CA SER A 333 8.35 -0.63 -26.18
C SER A 333 8.14 0.74 -25.54
N SER A 334 6.90 1.23 -25.59
CA SER A 334 6.44 2.41 -24.86
C SER A 334 6.09 2.12 -23.39
N ALA A 335 6.22 0.87 -22.93
CA ALA A 335 5.79 0.48 -21.60
C ALA A 335 6.58 1.22 -20.50
N PRO A 336 5.93 1.61 -19.38
CA PRO A 336 6.58 2.39 -18.33
C PRO A 336 7.87 1.79 -17.77
N HIS A 337 7.94 0.47 -17.55
CA HIS A 337 9.16 -0.15 -17.03
C HIS A 337 10.35 -0.09 -18.00
N PHE A 338 10.11 0.11 -19.30
CA PHE A 338 11.14 0.27 -20.32
C PHE A 338 11.50 1.72 -20.62
N THR A 339 10.75 2.69 -20.07
CA THR A 339 10.91 4.13 -20.35
C THR A 339 11.21 4.96 -19.10
N LEU A 340 10.88 4.47 -17.90
CA LEU A 340 11.24 5.09 -16.63
C LEU A 340 12.74 4.90 -16.34
N PRO A 341 13.40 5.82 -15.61
CA PRO A 341 14.82 5.68 -15.25
C PRO A 341 15.13 4.39 -14.48
N SER A 342 14.20 3.96 -13.62
CA SER A 342 14.25 2.66 -12.94
C SER A 342 12.86 2.28 -12.43
N THR A 343 12.67 1.00 -12.11
CA THR A 343 11.41 0.44 -11.62
C THR A 343 11.66 -0.54 -10.47
N PRO A 344 10.98 -0.41 -9.31
CA PRO A 344 11.10 -1.40 -8.23
C PRO A 344 10.58 -2.77 -8.65
N LEU A 345 11.26 -3.82 -8.19
CA LEU A 345 10.96 -5.22 -8.48
C LEU A 345 10.48 -5.96 -7.23
N LEU A 346 9.49 -6.83 -7.41
CA LEU A 346 9.29 -8.00 -6.56
C LEU A 346 9.61 -9.25 -7.39
N ALA A 347 10.56 -10.04 -6.92
CA ALA A 347 11.08 -11.22 -7.58
C ALA A 347 10.73 -12.49 -6.80
N ARG A 348 10.61 -13.63 -7.48
CA ARG A 348 10.41 -14.93 -6.84
C ARG A 348 11.14 -16.05 -7.55
N PHE A 349 12.04 -16.74 -6.84
CA PHE A 349 12.56 -18.05 -7.25
C PHE A 349 11.70 -19.18 -6.69
N SER A 350 11.68 -20.33 -7.37
CA SER A 350 10.93 -21.51 -6.90
C SER A 350 11.35 -22.80 -7.58
N ASN A 351 11.15 -23.92 -6.87
CA ASN A 351 11.15 -25.27 -7.45
C ASN A 351 9.85 -25.51 -8.25
N SER A 352 9.70 -26.67 -8.91
CA SER A 352 8.58 -26.95 -9.83
C SER A 352 7.30 -27.47 -9.15
N THR A 353 7.40 -28.30 -8.12
CA THR A 353 6.26 -29.10 -7.62
C THR A 353 5.31 -28.33 -6.69
N GLY A 354 4.16 -28.95 -6.39
CA GLY A 354 3.22 -28.50 -5.36
C GLY A 354 3.63 -28.80 -3.92
N LEU A 355 4.82 -29.36 -3.68
CA LEU A 355 5.30 -29.75 -2.35
C LEU A 355 6.04 -28.59 -1.67
N PRO A 356 5.56 -28.04 -0.53
CA PRO A 356 6.19 -26.89 0.12
C PRO A 356 7.59 -27.16 0.68
N THR A 357 7.86 -28.41 1.05
CA THR A 357 9.11 -28.84 1.70
C THR A 357 9.92 -29.78 0.82
N ILE A 358 9.76 -29.71 -0.51
CA ILE A 358 10.56 -30.54 -1.43
C ILE A 358 12.06 -30.25 -1.26
N PRO A 359 12.93 -31.26 -1.10
CA PRO A 359 14.37 -31.06 -1.15
C PRO A 359 14.79 -30.48 -2.50
N ASP A 360 15.72 -29.53 -2.51
CA ASP A 360 16.27 -28.95 -3.74
C ASP A 360 16.97 -30.02 -4.60
N THR A 361 17.50 -31.05 -3.94
CA THR A 361 18.16 -32.23 -4.53
C THR A 361 17.21 -33.24 -5.16
N ALA A 362 15.90 -33.14 -4.91
CA ALA A 362 14.94 -34.11 -5.40
C ALA A 362 14.78 -33.97 -6.94
N PRO A 363 14.85 -35.07 -7.73
CA PRO A 363 14.70 -34.99 -9.19
C PRO A 363 13.48 -34.19 -9.72
N PRO A 364 12.28 -34.25 -9.11
CA PRO A 364 11.13 -33.46 -9.59
C PRO A 364 11.19 -31.97 -9.18
N SER A 365 12.27 -31.50 -8.55
CA SER A 365 12.43 -30.09 -8.14
C SER A 365 12.58 -29.14 -9.35
N LEU A 366 12.97 -29.67 -10.51
CA LEU A 366 13.15 -28.94 -11.78
C LEU A 366 11.87 -28.96 -12.66
N PRO A 367 11.70 -27.98 -13.57
CA PRO A 367 12.52 -26.77 -13.73
C PRO A 367 12.26 -25.73 -12.63
N HIS A 368 13.29 -24.96 -12.28
CA HIS A 368 13.16 -23.78 -11.45
C HIS A 368 12.39 -22.66 -12.17
N GLY A 369 11.54 -21.93 -11.43
CA GLY A 369 10.83 -20.76 -11.91
C GLY A 369 11.45 -19.46 -11.38
N PHE A 370 11.46 -18.42 -12.21
CA PHE A 370 11.81 -17.05 -11.82
C PHE A 370 10.74 -16.07 -12.30
N ALA A 371 10.00 -15.50 -11.36
CA ALA A 371 8.96 -14.51 -11.64
C ALA A 371 9.42 -13.12 -11.22
N LEU A 372 9.22 -12.13 -12.09
CA LEU A 372 9.49 -10.72 -11.85
C LEU A 372 8.19 -9.93 -11.93
N ARG A 373 7.98 -9.03 -10.96
CA ARG A 373 6.92 -8.04 -10.96
C ARG A 373 7.54 -6.66 -11.01
N PHE A 374 7.21 -5.90 -12.06
CA PHE A 374 7.55 -4.50 -12.20
C PHE A 374 6.47 -3.65 -11.51
N GLN A 375 6.86 -2.92 -10.46
CA GLN A 375 5.93 -2.09 -9.72
C GLN A 375 5.81 -0.72 -10.38
N LEU A 376 4.72 -0.48 -11.11
CA LEU A 376 4.55 0.71 -11.94
C LEU A 376 3.82 1.84 -11.17
N PRO A 377 4.05 3.11 -11.56
CA PRO A 377 3.25 4.22 -11.07
C PRO A 377 1.75 3.99 -11.31
N THR A 378 0.90 4.51 -10.43
CA THR A 378 -0.55 4.31 -10.53
C THR A 378 -1.13 4.96 -11.79
N ARG A 379 -1.97 4.21 -12.52
CA ARG A 379 -2.82 4.72 -13.62
C ARG A 379 -4.24 4.82 -13.07
N ASP A 380 -4.86 5.98 -13.16
CA ASP A 380 -6.24 6.25 -12.69
C ASP A 380 -6.51 5.90 -11.22
N GLY A 381 -5.51 6.11 -10.35
CA GLY A 381 -5.61 5.82 -8.91
C GLY A 381 -5.60 4.33 -8.55
N ARG A 382 -5.32 3.44 -9.52
CA ARG A 382 -5.21 1.99 -9.31
C ARG A 382 -3.75 1.55 -9.36
N ARG A 383 -3.41 0.56 -8.52
CA ARG A 383 -2.11 -0.14 -8.56
C ARG A 383 -1.90 -0.70 -9.97
N ALA A 384 -0.78 -0.37 -10.59
CA ALA A 384 -0.37 -0.92 -11.88
C ALA A 384 0.89 -1.74 -11.69
N HIS A 385 0.91 -2.93 -12.27
CA HIS A 385 2.09 -3.78 -12.35
C HIS A 385 2.03 -4.55 -13.66
N THR A 386 3.17 -5.07 -14.08
CA THR A 386 3.24 -6.10 -15.11
C THR A 386 4.25 -7.13 -14.65
N ASP A 387 4.07 -8.38 -15.06
CA ASP A 387 4.88 -9.48 -14.59
C ASP A 387 5.52 -10.23 -15.77
N ILE A 388 6.72 -10.74 -15.55
CA ILE A 388 7.40 -11.66 -16.45
C ILE A 388 7.63 -12.95 -15.67
N ILE A 389 7.10 -14.07 -16.16
CA ILE A 389 7.23 -15.37 -15.52
C ILE A 389 8.02 -16.28 -16.42
N THR A 390 9.15 -16.76 -15.92
CA THR A 390 10.16 -17.52 -16.66
C THR A 390 10.49 -18.83 -15.97
N HIS A 391 11.07 -19.76 -16.72
CA HIS A 391 11.57 -21.05 -16.23
C HIS A 391 13.03 -21.26 -16.63
N SER A 392 13.76 -22.07 -15.88
CA SER A 392 15.14 -22.51 -16.18
C SER A 392 15.25 -23.42 -17.41
N THR A 393 14.15 -23.65 -18.14
CA THR A 393 14.10 -24.40 -19.39
C THR A 393 13.47 -23.55 -20.49
N PRO A 394 13.97 -23.61 -21.74
CA PRO A 394 13.39 -22.87 -22.86
C PRO A 394 12.16 -23.55 -23.47
N THR A 395 11.77 -24.74 -22.99
CA THR A 395 10.69 -25.55 -23.57
C THR A 395 9.52 -25.73 -22.62
N PHE A 396 8.36 -26.02 -23.20
CA PHE A 396 7.16 -26.46 -22.48
C PHE A 396 6.60 -27.71 -23.17
N PRO A 397 6.02 -28.68 -22.43
CA PRO A 397 5.74 -30.00 -23.00
C PRO A 397 4.56 -30.03 -23.98
N THR A 398 3.66 -29.05 -23.95
CA THR A 398 2.39 -29.11 -24.70
C THR A 398 2.01 -27.75 -25.26
N ARG A 399 1.34 -27.72 -26.40
CA ARG A 399 0.92 -26.46 -27.03
C ARG A 399 -0.28 -25.86 -26.33
N THR A 400 -1.21 -26.70 -25.87
CA THR A 400 -2.46 -26.26 -25.26
C THR A 400 -2.59 -26.70 -23.81
N GLY A 401 -3.51 -26.04 -23.11
CA GLY A 401 -3.90 -26.41 -21.77
C GLY A 401 -4.54 -27.78 -21.61
N ALA A 402 -5.34 -28.17 -22.61
CA ALA A 402 -6.01 -29.46 -22.62
C ALA A 402 -5.01 -30.60 -22.76
N GLU A 403 -4.03 -30.46 -23.67
CA GLU A 403 -2.91 -31.40 -23.80
C GLU A 403 -2.08 -31.45 -22.51
N PHE A 404 -1.84 -30.30 -21.84
CA PHE A 404 -1.12 -30.29 -20.58
C PHE A 404 -1.87 -31.06 -19.48
N LEU A 405 -3.19 -30.92 -19.43
CA LEU A 405 -4.04 -31.68 -18.50
C LEU A 405 -3.97 -33.17 -18.79
N GLU A 406 -4.04 -33.56 -20.07
CA GLU A 406 -3.90 -34.95 -20.49
C GLU A 406 -2.54 -35.53 -20.07
N LEU A 407 -1.44 -34.77 -20.24
CA LEU A 407 -0.11 -35.17 -19.78
C LEU A 407 -0.09 -35.41 -18.25
N LEU A 408 -0.60 -34.47 -17.46
CA LEU A 408 -0.62 -34.61 -16.00
C LEU A 408 -1.51 -35.76 -15.53
N THR A 409 -2.62 -36.02 -16.23
CA THR A 409 -3.48 -37.19 -15.99
C THR A 409 -2.75 -38.48 -16.33
N ALA A 410 -2.03 -38.53 -17.46
CA ALA A 410 -1.22 -39.68 -17.85
C ALA A 410 -0.09 -39.97 -16.85
N ILE A 411 0.61 -38.93 -16.36
CA ILE A 411 1.61 -39.06 -15.29
C ILE A 411 0.99 -39.67 -14.02
N GLY A 412 -0.17 -39.16 -13.59
CA GLY A 412 -0.87 -39.68 -12.42
C GLY A 412 -1.28 -41.14 -12.59
N ALA A 413 -1.81 -41.51 -13.76
CA ALA A 413 -2.22 -42.89 -14.07
C ALA A 413 -1.02 -43.86 -14.19
N SER A 414 0.14 -43.39 -14.65
CA SER A 414 1.35 -44.21 -14.75
C SER A 414 1.92 -44.60 -13.39
N SER A 415 1.70 -43.81 -12.33
CA SER A 415 2.23 -44.11 -10.99
C SER A 415 1.74 -45.45 -10.40
N SER A 416 0.58 -45.93 -10.85
CA SER A 416 -0.04 -47.19 -10.42
C SER A 416 -0.14 -48.24 -11.53
N SER A 417 0.37 -47.94 -12.73
CA SER A 417 0.30 -48.83 -13.89
C SER A 417 1.46 -49.83 -13.92
N THR A 418 1.17 -51.07 -14.33
CA THR A 418 2.16 -52.11 -14.62
C THR A 418 2.29 -52.42 -16.12
N GLU A 419 1.55 -51.67 -16.97
CA GLU A 419 1.57 -51.86 -18.42
C GLU A 419 2.83 -51.23 -19.06
N SER A 420 3.25 -51.73 -20.23
CA SER A 420 4.23 -51.06 -21.09
C SER A 420 3.76 -51.12 -22.57
N PRO A 421 3.63 -49.97 -23.28
CA PRO A 421 3.82 -48.63 -22.76
C PRO A 421 2.72 -48.25 -21.74
N ASN A 422 3.12 -47.69 -20.60
CA ASN A 422 2.21 -47.13 -19.60
C ASN A 422 1.54 -45.84 -20.15
N PRO A 423 0.54 -45.25 -19.47
CA PRO A 423 -0.17 -44.06 -19.97
C PRO A 423 0.73 -42.88 -20.37
N VAL A 424 1.72 -42.51 -19.56
CA VAL A 424 2.66 -41.42 -19.90
C VAL A 424 3.55 -41.80 -21.08
N GLU A 425 4.00 -43.05 -21.19
CA GLU A 425 4.79 -43.53 -22.34
C GLU A 425 3.97 -43.46 -23.64
N LYS A 426 2.68 -43.83 -23.58
CA LYS A 426 1.74 -43.68 -24.71
C LYS A 426 1.56 -42.22 -25.11
N PHE A 427 1.41 -41.32 -24.14
CA PHE A 427 1.28 -39.88 -24.40
C PHE A 427 2.56 -39.31 -25.05
N LEU A 428 3.74 -39.62 -24.50
CA LEU A 428 5.01 -39.13 -25.04
C LEU A 428 5.27 -39.67 -26.47
N ALA A 429 4.85 -40.89 -26.78
CA ALA A 429 4.97 -41.46 -28.11
C ALA A 429 4.15 -40.71 -29.17
N SER A 430 2.99 -40.13 -28.79
CA SER A 430 2.14 -39.33 -29.70
C SER A 430 2.42 -37.83 -29.67
N HIS A 431 3.21 -37.33 -28.71
CA HIS A 431 3.50 -35.90 -28.52
C HIS A 431 5.01 -35.62 -28.55
N PRO A 432 5.61 -35.39 -29.75
CA PRO A 432 7.05 -35.17 -29.89
C PRO A 432 7.61 -34.01 -29.05
N ALA A 433 6.84 -32.93 -28.90
CA ALA A 433 7.21 -31.80 -28.05
C ALA A 433 7.33 -32.19 -26.57
N ALA A 434 6.36 -32.96 -26.05
CA ALA A 434 6.38 -33.45 -24.68
C ALA A 434 7.55 -34.42 -24.46
N HIS A 435 7.79 -35.32 -25.42
CA HIS A 435 8.94 -36.21 -25.40
C HIS A 435 10.26 -35.42 -25.37
N TYR A 436 10.41 -34.42 -26.24
CA TYR A 436 11.59 -33.56 -26.26
C TYR A 436 11.80 -32.84 -24.92
N HIS A 437 10.74 -32.27 -24.33
CA HIS A 437 10.81 -31.58 -23.05
C HIS A 437 11.28 -32.51 -21.92
N VAL A 438 10.75 -33.72 -21.82
CA VAL A 438 11.09 -34.69 -20.77
C VAL A 438 12.51 -35.27 -20.96
N THR A 439 12.94 -35.44 -22.21
CA THR A 439 14.27 -36.01 -22.52
C THR A 439 15.41 -34.97 -22.53
N ASN A 440 15.09 -33.68 -22.43
CA ASN A 440 16.06 -32.60 -22.35
C ASN A 440 15.80 -31.72 -21.10
N PRO A 441 15.97 -32.27 -19.88
CA PRO A 441 15.79 -31.50 -18.65
C PRO A 441 16.85 -30.39 -18.55
N PRO A 442 16.56 -29.30 -17.82
CA PRO A 442 17.56 -28.27 -17.58
C PRO A 442 18.72 -28.82 -16.73
N PRO A 443 19.92 -28.21 -16.81
CA PRO A 443 21.04 -28.57 -15.94
C PRO A 443 20.67 -28.42 -14.46
N VAL A 444 21.24 -29.29 -13.63
CA VAL A 444 21.13 -29.15 -12.17
C VAL A 444 21.99 -27.97 -11.73
N THR A 445 21.36 -26.95 -11.15
CA THR A 445 22.05 -25.75 -10.71
C THR A 445 22.56 -25.83 -9.28
N GLY A 446 23.70 -25.19 -9.03
CA GLY A 446 24.21 -24.88 -7.70
C GLY A 446 23.66 -23.57 -7.12
N SER A 447 23.04 -22.72 -7.96
CA SER A 447 22.54 -21.41 -7.54
C SER A 447 21.49 -20.85 -8.50
N TYR A 448 20.34 -20.43 -7.96
CA TYR A 448 19.35 -19.65 -8.71
C TYR A 448 19.95 -18.39 -9.36
N ALA A 449 20.98 -17.80 -8.73
CA ALA A 449 21.61 -16.58 -9.21
C ALA A 449 22.49 -16.75 -10.45
N THR A 450 22.75 -18.00 -10.83
CA THR A 450 23.62 -18.36 -11.96
C THR A 450 22.87 -19.08 -13.08
N ASP A 451 21.55 -19.23 -12.95
CA ASP A 451 20.70 -19.85 -13.97
C ASP A 451 20.25 -18.85 -15.03
N THR A 452 20.09 -19.36 -16.24
CA THR A 452 19.38 -18.67 -17.31
C THR A 452 17.90 -19.03 -17.25
N PHE A 453 17.04 -18.02 -17.34
CA PHE A 453 15.59 -18.24 -17.35
C PHE A 453 14.95 -17.75 -18.64
N TYR A 454 13.96 -18.49 -19.13
CA TYR A 454 13.31 -18.29 -20.41
C TYR A 454 11.82 -18.02 -20.19
N GLY A 455 11.27 -17.02 -20.87
CA GLY A 455 9.84 -16.70 -20.83
C GLY A 455 8.95 -17.75 -21.48
N VAL A 456 9.52 -18.60 -22.36
CA VAL A 456 8.86 -19.64 -23.16
C VAL A 456 7.82 -19.08 -24.15
N ASN A 457 6.77 -18.42 -23.65
CA ASN A 457 5.74 -17.80 -24.49
C ASN A 457 6.32 -16.58 -25.23
N ALA A 458 5.79 -16.34 -26.43
CA ALA A 458 6.09 -15.11 -27.16
C ALA A 458 5.22 -13.94 -26.67
N PHE A 459 5.72 -12.72 -26.82
CA PHE A 459 5.02 -11.47 -26.53
C PHE A 459 5.29 -10.47 -27.65
N HIS A 460 4.56 -9.36 -27.67
CA HIS A 460 4.84 -8.26 -28.57
C HIS A 460 5.20 -7.00 -27.80
N LEU A 461 6.38 -6.46 -28.08
CA LEU A 461 6.75 -5.12 -27.65
C LEU A 461 6.23 -4.10 -28.67
N VAL A 462 5.53 -3.07 -28.19
CA VAL A 462 4.92 -2.03 -29.03
C VAL A 462 5.60 -0.70 -28.74
N ALA A 463 6.35 -0.20 -29.71
CA ALA A 463 7.07 1.07 -29.61
C ALA A 463 6.11 2.28 -29.64
N ALA A 464 6.63 3.47 -29.30
CA ALA A 464 5.83 4.70 -29.25
C ALA A 464 5.25 5.14 -30.61
N ASP A 465 5.85 4.70 -31.71
CA ASP A 465 5.35 4.90 -33.08
C ASP A 465 4.33 3.83 -33.52
N GLY A 466 4.00 2.88 -32.63
CA GLY A 466 3.11 1.76 -32.89
C GLY A 466 3.79 0.54 -33.53
N LYS A 467 5.10 0.55 -33.78
CA LYS A 467 5.81 -0.62 -34.32
C LYS A 467 5.73 -1.78 -33.34
N ARG A 468 5.19 -2.90 -33.81
CA ARG A 468 5.02 -4.14 -33.06
C ARG A 468 6.15 -5.12 -33.38
N THR A 469 6.84 -5.62 -32.36
CA THR A 469 7.96 -6.56 -32.48
C THR A 469 7.70 -7.79 -31.63
N ALA A 470 7.62 -8.97 -32.26
CA ALA A 470 7.47 -10.23 -31.54
C ALA A 470 8.80 -10.65 -30.88
N ILE A 471 8.72 -11.08 -29.62
CA ILE A 471 9.88 -11.42 -28.79
C ILE A 471 9.63 -12.66 -27.92
N ARG A 472 10.71 -13.26 -27.44
CA ARG A 472 10.73 -14.10 -26.24
C ARG A 472 11.71 -13.53 -25.22
N TYR A 473 11.26 -13.38 -23.98
CA TYR A 473 12.12 -12.92 -22.89
C TYR A 473 13.14 -14.00 -22.49
N ARG A 474 14.36 -13.57 -22.17
CA ARG A 474 15.32 -14.35 -21.39
C ARG A 474 15.89 -13.48 -20.28
N ILE A 475 16.25 -14.10 -19.16
CA ILE A 475 16.95 -13.47 -18.05
C ILE A 475 18.29 -14.16 -17.92
N LEU A 476 19.36 -13.42 -18.20
CA LEU A 476 20.73 -13.93 -18.25
C LEU A 476 21.47 -13.51 -16.98
N PRO A 477 22.10 -14.43 -16.25
CA PRO A 477 22.89 -14.07 -15.07
C PRO A 477 24.17 -13.35 -15.49
N SER A 478 24.62 -12.38 -14.69
CA SER A 478 25.94 -11.76 -14.89
C SER A 478 27.10 -12.65 -14.43
N SER A 479 26.80 -13.72 -13.69
CA SER A 479 27.77 -14.71 -13.22
C SER A 479 27.73 -15.98 -14.09
N PRO A 480 28.85 -16.71 -14.24
CA PRO A 480 28.87 -17.98 -14.96
C PRO A 480 27.96 -19.01 -14.26
N PRO A 481 27.37 -19.96 -15.03
CA PRO A 481 26.50 -20.99 -14.47
C PRO A 481 27.26 -21.89 -13.51
N THR A 482 26.63 -22.21 -12.38
CA THR A 482 27.12 -23.21 -11.44
C THR A 482 26.31 -24.48 -11.65
N THR A 483 26.89 -25.49 -12.29
CA THR A 483 26.21 -26.79 -12.50
C THR A 483 26.79 -27.83 -11.56
N LEU A 484 25.92 -28.64 -10.94
CA LEU A 484 26.34 -29.73 -10.06
C LEU A 484 26.31 -31.07 -10.80
N SER A 485 27.32 -31.90 -10.57
CA SER A 485 27.25 -33.33 -10.87
C SER A 485 26.28 -34.05 -9.94
N ALA A 486 25.92 -35.30 -10.27
CA ALA A 486 25.04 -36.10 -9.43
C ALA A 486 25.61 -36.33 -8.01
N GLU A 487 26.93 -36.56 -7.91
CA GLU A 487 27.63 -36.74 -6.63
C GLU A 487 27.64 -35.45 -5.80
N GLU A 488 27.91 -34.30 -6.43
CA GLU A 488 27.86 -33.00 -5.76
C GLU A 488 26.45 -32.64 -5.30
N LEU A 489 25.42 -33.00 -6.08
CA LEU A 489 24.02 -32.78 -5.73
C LEU A 489 23.61 -33.63 -4.53
N GLU A 490 23.99 -34.90 -4.50
CA GLU A 490 23.68 -35.82 -3.39
C GLU A 490 24.32 -35.37 -2.07
N ALA A 491 25.47 -34.68 -2.15
CA ALA A 491 26.15 -34.11 -1.00
C ALA A 491 25.52 -32.80 -0.48
N GLN A 492 24.59 -32.17 -1.21
CA GLN A 492 23.97 -30.92 -0.78
C GLN A 492 22.88 -31.14 0.29
N PRO A 493 22.72 -30.20 1.24
CA PRO A 493 21.55 -30.16 2.13
C PRO A 493 20.23 -29.97 1.37
N ASP A 494 19.10 -30.41 1.95
CA ASP A 494 17.77 -30.32 1.35
C ASP A 494 17.33 -28.89 0.93
N ASN A 495 17.89 -27.85 1.54
CA ASN A 495 17.55 -26.44 1.28
C ASN A 495 18.75 -25.61 0.82
N PHE A 496 19.76 -26.25 0.20
CA PHE A 496 21.01 -25.58 -0.14
C PHE A 496 20.83 -24.35 -1.04
N LEU A 497 19.81 -24.31 -1.91
CA LEU A 497 19.58 -23.15 -2.78
C LEU A 497 19.12 -21.91 -2.01
N ARG A 498 18.39 -22.10 -0.90
CA ARG A 498 18.03 -21.01 0.04
C ARG A 498 19.29 -20.47 0.71
N THR A 499 20.11 -21.36 1.28
CA THR A 499 21.33 -20.98 2.00
C THR A 499 22.35 -20.32 1.09
N GLU A 500 22.48 -20.79 -0.15
CA GLU A 500 23.33 -20.19 -1.17
C GLU A 500 22.85 -18.77 -1.52
N LEU A 501 21.54 -18.58 -1.69
CA LEU A 501 20.93 -17.28 -1.97
C LEU A 501 21.19 -16.26 -0.85
N GLU A 502 21.01 -16.68 0.41
CA GLU A 502 21.30 -15.87 1.61
C GLU A 502 22.77 -15.45 1.66
N SER A 503 23.68 -16.40 1.43
CA SER A 503 25.12 -16.14 1.42
C SER A 503 25.49 -15.15 0.31
N ARG A 504 24.95 -15.34 -0.89
CA ARG A 504 25.28 -14.51 -2.05
C ARG A 504 24.77 -13.08 -1.89
N ILE A 505 23.54 -12.90 -1.43
CA ILE A 505 22.97 -11.56 -1.18
C ILE A 505 23.75 -10.83 -0.08
N GLY A 506 24.20 -11.55 0.95
CA GLY A 506 25.09 -11.00 1.97
C GLY A 506 26.42 -10.47 1.42
N ALA A 507 26.88 -10.98 0.27
CA ALA A 507 28.09 -10.53 -0.41
C ALA A 507 27.83 -9.41 -1.45
N GLY A 508 26.60 -9.25 -1.93
CA GLY A 508 26.22 -8.22 -2.91
C GLY A 508 24.95 -8.56 -3.67
N PRO A 509 24.41 -7.63 -4.47
CA PRO A 509 23.18 -7.86 -5.22
C PRO A 509 23.36 -8.96 -6.28
N LEU A 510 22.29 -9.73 -6.51
CA LEU A 510 22.19 -10.63 -7.65
C LEU A 510 21.94 -9.79 -8.90
N VAL A 511 22.71 -10.03 -9.96
CA VAL A 511 22.65 -9.22 -11.17
C VAL A 511 22.31 -10.07 -12.37
N PHE A 512 21.29 -9.66 -13.11
CA PHE A 512 20.87 -10.27 -14.36
C PHE A 512 20.63 -9.21 -15.44
N SER A 513 20.73 -9.62 -16.69
CA SER A 513 20.24 -8.85 -17.84
C SER A 513 18.92 -9.44 -18.31
N LEU A 514 17.88 -8.62 -18.38
CA LEU A 514 16.66 -8.95 -19.13
C LEU A 514 16.94 -8.70 -20.61
N VAL A 515 16.74 -9.71 -21.44
CA VAL A 515 16.94 -9.62 -22.89
C VAL A 515 15.72 -10.11 -23.65
N ALA A 516 15.56 -9.64 -24.89
CA ALA A 516 14.57 -10.11 -25.84
C ALA A 516 15.25 -10.80 -27.02
N GLN A 517 14.90 -12.06 -27.25
CA GLN A 517 15.15 -12.72 -28.53
C GLN A 517 14.09 -12.24 -29.51
N LEU A 518 14.50 -11.68 -30.65
CA LEU A 518 13.59 -11.14 -31.66
C LEU A 518 13.14 -12.25 -32.62
N ALA A 519 11.84 -12.29 -32.91
CA ALA A 519 11.31 -13.21 -33.92
C ALA A 519 11.74 -12.79 -35.33
N ALA A 520 12.12 -13.76 -36.15
CA ALA A 520 12.20 -13.59 -37.60
C ALA A 520 10.84 -13.89 -38.26
N SER A 521 10.76 -13.59 -39.56
CA SER A 521 9.60 -14.01 -40.36
C SER A 521 9.49 -15.54 -40.37
N GLY A 522 8.32 -16.05 -39.97
CA GLY A 522 8.02 -17.48 -39.91
C GLY A 522 8.24 -18.13 -38.54
N ASP A 523 8.83 -17.44 -37.58
CA ASP A 523 8.92 -17.94 -36.21
C ASP A 523 7.51 -17.93 -35.56
N PRO A 524 7.05 -19.04 -34.95
CA PRO A 524 5.71 -19.11 -34.38
C PRO A 524 5.62 -18.31 -33.08
N THR A 525 4.57 -17.51 -32.96
CA THR A 525 4.28 -16.72 -31.74
C THR A 525 3.19 -17.35 -30.88
N ASP A 526 2.46 -18.33 -31.39
CA ASP A 526 1.31 -18.99 -30.78
C ASP A 526 1.59 -20.44 -30.34
N ASP A 527 2.86 -20.87 -30.41
CA ASP A 527 3.30 -22.21 -30.04
C ASP A 527 4.57 -22.15 -29.16
N ALA A 528 4.36 -22.29 -27.86
CA ALA A 528 5.41 -22.39 -26.84
C ALA A 528 6.31 -23.64 -26.97
N THR A 529 5.90 -24.66 -27.72
CA THR A 529 6.66 -25.91 -27.84
C THR A 529 7.79 -25.81 -28.87
N VAL A 530 7.68 -24.87 -29.81
CA VAL A 530 8.67 -24.68 -30.87
C VAL A 530 9.74 -23.69 -30.42
N LEU A 531 11.01 -24.12 -30.44
CA LEU A 531 12.15 -23.24 -30.16
C LEU A 531 12.45 -22.34 -31.37
N TRP A 532 12.69 -21.06 -31.12
CA TRP A 532 13.26 -20.18 -32.12
C TRP A 532 14.77 -20.44 -32.22
N PRO A 533 15.37 -20.39 -33.42
CA PRO A 533 16.80 -20.58 -33.60
C PRO A 533 17.65 -19.71 -32.66
N GLU A 534 18.75 -20.26 -32.14
CA GLU A 534 19.66 -19.52 -31.24
C GLU A 534 20.46 -18.42 -31.96
N ASP A 535 20.43 -18.37 -33.30
CA ASP A 535 21.05 -17.33 -34.12
C ASP A 535 20.22 -16.03 -34.23
N ARG A 536 19.03 -16.00 -33.61
CA ARG A 536 18.16 -14.82 -33.59
C ARG A 536 18.79 -13.68 -32.81
N ASP A 537 18.54 -12.46 -33.27
CA ASP A 537 19.01 -11.24 -32.62
C ASP A 537 18.54 -11.19 -31.16
N ILE A 538 19.48 -10.95 -30.26
CA ILE A 538 19.23 -10.71 -28.84
C ILE A 538 19.44 -9.23 -28.55
N VAL A 539 18.42 -8.59 -27.99
CA VAL A 539 18.49 -7.19 -27.57
C VAL A 539 18.39 -7.12 -26.06
N GLU A 540 19.36 -6.48 -25.41
CA GLU A 540 19.31 -6.21 -23.98
C GLU A 540 18.27 -5.12 -23.67
N LEU A 541 17.33 -5.46 -22.79
CA LEU A 541 16.25 -4.58 -22.35
C LEU A 541 16.56 -3.89 -21.02
N GLY A 542 17.37 -4.49 -20.14
CA GLY A 542 17.75 -3.81 -18.92
C GLY A 542 18.45 -4.63 -17.84
N ARG A 543 19.02 -3.85 -16.92
CA ARG A 543 19.59 -4.17 -15.61
C ARG A 543 18.57 -4.75 -14.61
N ILE A 544 18.64 -6.02 -14.19
CA ILE A 544 17.95 -6.49 -12.97
C ILE A 544 18.97 -6.59 -11.83
N GLU A 545 18.71 -5.92 -10.70
CA GLU A 545 19.47 -6.05 -9.47
C GLU A 545 18.53 -6.48 -8.34
N LEU A 546 18.81 -7.61 -7.67
CA LEU A 546 18.06 -8.08 -6.50
C LEU A 546 18.98 -8.03 -5.28
N ASP A 547 18.64 -7.21 -4.29
CA ASP A 547 19.53 -6.88 -3.16
C ASP A 547 19.01 -7.36 -1.81
N THR A 548 17.75 -7.79 -1.74
CA THR A 548 17.09 -8.13 -0.49
C THR A 548 16.30 -9.42 -0.66
N LEU A 549 16.62 -10.43 0.14
CA LEU A 549 15.79 -11.62 0.33
C LEU A 549 14.87 -11.38 1.52
N LEU A 550 13.57 -11.59 1.33
CA LEU A 550 12.61 -11.48 2.42
C LEU A 550 12.86 -12.58 3.46
N ASP A 551 12.71 -12.22 4.74
CA ASP A 551 12.72 -13.21 5.80
C ASP A 551 11.60 -14.23 5.60
N GLU A 552 11.71 -15.40 6.22
CA GLU A 552 10.76 -16.49 6.00
C GLU A 552 9.33 -16.12 6.41
N GLU A 553 9.16 -15.39 7.51
CA GLU A 553 7.83 -15.05 8.03
C GLU A 553 7.12 -14.01 7.14
N GLU A 554 7.80 -12.92 6.77
CA GLU A 554 7.29 -11.92 5.83
C GLU A 554 7.11 -12.53 4.44
N GLY A 555 8.08 -13.32 4.00
CA GLY A 555 8.07 -14.04 2.73
C GLY A 555 6.87 -14.97 2.62
N GLU A 556 6.55 -15.77 3.64
CA GLU A 556 5.37 -16.64 3.64
C GLU A 556 4.05 -15.86 3.56
N LYS A 557 3.93 -14.78 4.34
CA LYS A 557 2.74 -13.91 4.33
C LYS A 557 2.50 -13.31 2.94
N GLU A 558 3.55 -12.79 2.31
CA GLU A 558 3.43 -12.20 0.98
C GLU A 558 3.30 -13.25 -0.11
N GLN A 559 3.97 -14.40 -0.01
CA GLN A 559 3.81 -15.52 -0.94
C GLN A 559 2.38 -16.05 -0.98
N LYS A 560 1.69 -16.08 0.17
CA LYS A 560 0.27 -16.44 0.27
C LYS A 560 -0.60 -15.48 -0.53
N ARG A 561 -0.24 -14.20 -0.59
CA ARG A 561 -1.04 -13.14 -1.23
C ARG A 561 -0.67 -12.86 -2.68
N VAL A 562 0.59 -12.90 -3.07
CA VAL A 562 1.04 -12.47 -4.41
C VAL A 562 0.55 -13.42 -5.52
N ILE A 563 -0.05 -12.85 -6.55
CA ILE A 563 -0.46 -13.57 -7.77
C ILE A 563 0.24 -12.86 -8.92
N PHE A 564 1.17 -13.53 -9.59
CA PHE A 564 1.80 -13.02 -10.82
C PHE A 564 0.83 -13.21 -12.00
N ASP A 565 0.71 -12.23 -12.88
CA ASP A 565 -0.15 -12.28 -14.06
C ASP A 565 0.70 -12.53 -15.31
N PRO A 566 0.56 -13.69 -15.98
CA PRO A 566 1.29 -13.96 -17.22
C PRO A 566 0.82 -13.13 -18.40
N VAL A 567 -0.33 -12.46 -18.30
CA VAL A 567 -0.81 -11.53 -19.33
C VAL A 567 -0.32 -10.12 -18.95
N PRO A 568 0.44 -9.41 -19.82
CA PRO A 568 1.09 -8.17 -19.44
C PRO A 568 0.15 -7.05 -18.99
N ARG A 569 -1.07 -7.00 -19.57
CA ARG A 569 -2.15 -6.02 -19.32
C ARG A 569 -1.66 -4.56 -19.25
N LEU A 570 -0.67 -4.23 -20.07
CA LEU A 570 0.04 -2.97 -20.03
C LEU A 570 0.27 -2.46 -21.45
N GLU A 571 -0.11 -1.21 -21.69
CA GLU A 571 0.20 -0.54 -22.95
C GLU A 571 1.72 -0.56 -23.21
N GLY A 572 2.10 -0.92 -24.44
CA GLY A 572 3.50 -1.14 -24.83
C GLY A 572 3.97 -2.60 -24.74
N VAL A 573 3.22 -3.49 -24.10
CA VAL A 573 3.48 -4.95 -24.09
C VAL A 573 2.18 -5.72 -24.29
N GLU A 574 2.10 -6.49 -25.36
CA GLU A 574 0.92 -7.32 -25.67
C GLU A 574 1.26 -8.81 -25.54
N ALA A 575 0.25 -9.59 -25.15
CA ALA A 575 0.31 -11.04 -25.29
C ALA A 575 0.39 -11.44 -26.77
N SER A 576 0.99 -12.60 -27.05
CA SER A 576 0.81 -13.29 -28.33
C SER A 576 -0.49 -14.09 -28.32
N ASP A 577 -0.80 -14.74 -29.44
CA ASP A 577 -1.96 -15.63 -29.58
C ASP A 577 -1.71 -17.03 -29.00
N ASP A 578 -0.68 -17.19 -28.18
CA ASP A 578 -0.36 -18.45 -27.51
C ASP A 578 -1.50 -18.87 -26.57
N PRO A 579 -2.10 -20.06 -26.79
CA PRO A 579 -3.29 -20.50 -26.04
C PRO A 579 -2.99 -20.80 -24.57
N LEU A 580 -1.72 -20.87 -24.16
CA LEU A 580 -1.35 -21.06 -22.76
C LEU A 580 -1.50 -19.79 -21.93
N LEU A 581 -1.40 -18.59 -22.50
CA LEU A 581 -1.31 -17.34 -21.71
C LEU A 581 -2.59 -17.06 -20.91
N GLU A 582 -3.76 -17.07 -21.56
CA GLU A 582 -5.05 -16.84 -20.89
C GLU A 582 -5.40 -17.97 -19.91
N MET A 583 -5.07 -19.21 -20.25
CA MET A 583 -5.24 -20.33 -19.34
C MET A 583 -4.35 -20.18 -18.10
N ARG A 584 -3.07 -19.84 -18.27
CA ARG A 584 -2.18 -19.58 -17.14
C ARG A 584 -2.74 -18.45 -16.27
N ALA A 585 -3.23 -17.36 -16.84
CA ALA A 585 -3.87 -16.30 -16.07
C ALA A 585 -5.05 -16.82 -15.23
N ALA A 586 -5.93 -17.65 -15.81
CA ALA A 586 -7.02 -18.28 -15.06
C ALA A 586 -6.52 -19.14 -13.89
N ILE A 587 -5.55 -20.02 -14.12
CA ILE A 587 -4.96 -20.90 -13.09
C ILE A 587 -4.36 -20.08 -11.95
N TYR A 588 -3.56 -19.06 -12.28
CA TYR A 588 -2.89 -18.21 -11.29
C TYR A 588 -3.91 -17.44 -10.45
N LEU A 589 -5.02 -16.98 -11.04
CA LEU A 589 -6.10 -16.32 -10.32
C LEU A 589 -6.88 -17.25 -9.40
N ILE A 590 -7.30 -18.41 -9.91
CA ILE A 590 -8.11 -19.38 -9.17
C ILE A 590 -7.30 -19.88 -7.97
N SER A 591 -6.10 -20.41 -8.23
CA SER A 591 -5.18 -20.88 -7.19
C SER A 591 -4.83 -19.76 -6.20
N GLY A 592 -4.55 -18.55 -6.69
CA GLY A 592 -4.25 -17.42 -5.83
C GLY A 592 -5.42 -17.01 -4.91
N ARG A 593 -6.66 -17.10 -5.39
CA ARG A 593 -7.86 -16.86 -4.56
C ARG A 593 -8.06 -17.95 -3.51
N GLU A 594 -7.83 -19.21 -3.85
CA GLU A 594 -7.88 -20.32 -2.88
C GLU A 594 -6.82 -20.16 -1.79
N ARG A 595 -5.59 -19.85 -2.20
CA ARG A 595 -4.45 -19.67 -1.30
C ARG A 595 -4.63 -18.52 -0.30
N ARG A 596 -5.27 -17.43 -0.72
CA ARG A 596 -5.60 -16.28 0.14
C ARG A 596 -6.73 -16.56 1.15
N LYS A 597 -7.58 -17.56 0.87
CA LYS A 597 -8.73 -17.94 1.71
C LYS A 597 -8.37 -18.94 2.79
N ALA A 598 -7.46 -19.88 2.47
CA ALA A 598 -6.73 -20.65 3.48
C ALA A 598 -5.99 -19.69 4.41
#